data_AF-A0A536J6Y9-F1
#
_entry.id   AF-A0A536J6Y9-F1
#
_cell.length_a   1.000
_cell.length_b   1.000
_cell.length_c   1.000
_cell.angle_alpha   90.00
_cell.angle_beta   90.00
_cell.angle_gamma   90.00
#
_symmetry.space_group_name_H-M   'P 1'
#
loop_
_entity.id
_entity.type
_entity.pdbx_description
1 polymer ?
#
loop_
_entity_poly.entity_id
_entity_poly.type
_entity_poly.pdbx_seq_one_letter_code
_entity_poly.pdbx_strand_id
1 'polypeptide(L)'
;PKVHNMVVCTLCSCYPWPVLGLPPVWYKSSAYRARAVIEPRGVLRELGLELNDDVEVRVWDSTAELRYLVLPERPAGTEGWTEEQLAALVTRDAMVGVATVPPPKVNR
;
A
#
# COMPACT_ATOMS: atom_id res chain seq x y z
N PRO A 1 3.32 -10.01 8.48
CA PRO A 1 3.96 -8.75 8.96
C PRO A 1 3.82 -8.47 10.47
N LYS A 2 4.92 -8.05 11.13
CA LYS A 2 4.83 -7.28 12.40
C LYS A 2 4.59 -5.79 12.17
N VAL A 3 4.94 -5.29 10.99
CA VAL A 3 4.80 -3.88 10.59
C VAL A 3 4.18 -3.85 9.20
N HIS A 4 3.16 -3.02 9.00
CA HIS A 4 2.55 -2.68 7.72
C HIS A 4 2.78 -1.19 7.45
N ASN A 5 3.33 -0.87 6.29
CA ASN A 5 3.61 0.52 5.91
C ASN A 5 2.49 1.06 5.02
N MET A 6 2.18 2.34 5.16
CA MET A 6 1.19 3.06 4.36
C MET A 6 1.74 4.45 3.98
N VAL A 7 1.54 4.89 2.74
CA VAL A 7 2.04 6.19 2.26
C VAL A 7 0.90 7.17 2.06
N VAL A 8 1.11 8.43 2.47
CA VAL A 8 0.19 9.54 2.22
C VAL A 8 0.98 10.81 1.90
N CYS A 9 0.30 11.81 1.33
CA CYS A 9 0.74 13.19 1.37
C CYS A 9 -0.42 14.03 1.91
N THR A 10 -0.39 14.36 3.19
CA THR A 10 -1.52 15.03 3.85
C THR A 10 -1.74 16.45 3.30
N LEU A 11 -0.66 17.12 2.86
CA LEU A 11 -0.71 18.50 2.37
C LEU A 11 -1.20 18.64 0.92
N CYS A 12 -0.96 17.64 0.07
CA CYS A 12 -1.36 17.71 -1.34
C CYS A 12 -1.52 16.32 -1.96
N SER A 13 -0.47 15.83 -2.64
CA SER A 13 -0.49 14.61 -3.46
C SER A 13 0.90 14.10 -3.85
N CYS A 14 1.96 14.45 -3.11
CA CYS A 14 3.32 13.98 -3.35
C CYS A 14 3.35 12.45 -3.51
N TYR A 15 3.97 11.97 -4.59
CA TYR A 15 3.84 10.59 -5.06
C TYR A 15 5.03 10.20 -5.97
N PRO A 16 5.51 8.94 -5.97
CA PRO A 16 6.65 8.50 -6.78
C PRO A 16 6.27 8.28 -8.26
N TRP A 17 6.07 9.37 -9.01
CA TRP A 17 5.54 9.32 -10.39
C TRP A 17 6.31 8.41 -11.35
N PRO A 18 7.66 8.41 -11.37
CA PRO A 18 8.41 7.58 -12.32
C PRO A 18 8.20 6.07 -12.14
N VAL A 19 7.73 5.63 -10.96
CA VAL A 19 7.55 4.21 -10.63
C VAL A 19 6.08 3.82 -10.56
N LEU A 20 5.23 4.65 -9.95
CA LEU A 20 3.82 4.33 -9.70
C LEU A 20 2.81 5.07 -10.59
N GLY A 21 3.29 5.92 -11.51
CA GLY A 21 2.45 6.78 -12.33
C GLY A 21 1.83 7.94 -11.53
N LEU A 22 0.79 8.57 -12.06
CA LEU A 22 0.10 9.67 -11.37
C LEU A 22 -0.71 9.16 -10.17
N PRO A 23 -0.82 9.95 -9.08
CA PRO A 23 -1.59 9.54 -7.92
C PRO A 23 -3.08 9.38 -8.26
N PRO A 24 -3.72 8.28 -7.81
CA PRO A 24 -5.13 8.04 -8.06
C PRO A 24 -6.03 9.08 -7.39
N VAL A 25 -7.27 9.19 -7.87
CA VAL A 25 -8.24 10.17 -7.34
C VAL A 25 -8.46 9.99 -5.82
N TRP A 26 -8.56 8.75 -5.34
CA TRP A 26 -8.76 8.48 -3.92
C TRP A 26 -7.58 8.94 -3.06
N TYR A 27 -6.34 8.84 -3.54
CA TYR A 27 -5.14 9.26 -2.81
C TYR A 27 -5.12 10.78 -2.61
N LYS A 28 -5.64 11.52 -3.59
CA LYS A 28 -5.76 12.99 -3.56
C LYS A 28 -6.98 13.47 -2.74
N SER A 29 -7.89 12.57 -2.39
CA SER A 29 -9.15 12.93 -1.75
C SER A 29 -8.93 13.48 -0.33
N SER A 30 -9.79 14.41 0.07
CA SER A 30 -9.77 14.95 1.44
C SER A 30 -10.04 13.87 2.47
N ALA A 31 -10.89 12.88 2.15
CA ALA A 31 -11.18 11.75 3.02
C ALA A 31 -9.92 10.93 3.36
N TYR A 32 -9.12 10.57 2.36
CA TYR A 32 -7.86 9.86 2.57
C TYR A 32 -6.85 10.71 3.34
N ARG A 33 -6.61 11.94 2.87
CA ARG A 33 -5.58 12.83 3.42
C ARG A 33 -5.83 13.24 4.87
N ALA A 34 -7.08 13.45 5.26
CA ALA A 34 -7.44 13.85 6.62
C ALA A 34 -7.37 12.69 7.62
N ARG A 35 -7.56 11.45 7.17
CA ARG A 35 -7.69 10.28 8.06
C ARG A 35 -6.50 9.34 8.08
N ALA A 36 -5.70 9.28 7.02
CA ALA A 36 -4.60 8.31 6.90
C ALA A 36 -3.61 8.34 8.07
N VAL A 37 -3.35 9.51 8.68
CA VAL A 37 -2.41 9.64 9.82
C VAL A 37 -3.09 9.37 11.16
N ILE A 38 -4.33 9.84 11.36
CA ILE A 38 -5.02 9.77 12.65
C ILE A 38 -5.78 8.45 12.87
N GLU A 39 -6.29 7.86 11.78
CA GLU A 39 -7.08 6.63 11.82
C GLU A 39 -6.68 5.66 10.69
N PRO A 40 -5.38 5.28 10.57
CA PRO A 40 -4.88 4.48 9.45
C PRO A 40 -5.61 3.15 9.31
N ARG A 41 -5.84 2.43 10.42
CA ARG A 41 -6.57 1.14 10.40
C ARG A 41 -8.01 1.29 9.91
N GLY A 42 -8.69 2.39 10.25
CA GLY A 42 -10.04 2.67 9.78
C GLY A 42 -10.09 2.89 8.27
N VAL A 43 -9.14 3.69 7.76
CA VAL A 43 -8.97 3.91 6.31
C VAL A 43 -8.66 2.61 5.57
N LEU A 44 -7.74 1.78 6.09
CA LEU A 44 -7.42 0.50 5.47
C LEU A 44 -8.63 -0.43 5.40
N ARG A 45 -9.44 -0.52 6.48
CA ARG A 45 -10.68 -1.30 6.49
C ARG A 45 -11.68 -0.84 5.42
N GLU A 46 -11.87 0.46 5.27
CA GLU A 46 -12.75 1.02 4.24
C GLU A 46 -12.27 0.72 2.81
N LEU A 47 -10.95 0.61 2.63
CA LEU A 47 -10.33 0.19 1.37
C LEU A 47 -10.27 -1.33 1.19
N GLY A 48 -10.81 -2.11 2.14
CA GLY A 48 -10.92 -3.56 2.07
C GLY A 48 -9.73 -4.34 2.64
N LEU A 49 -8.82 -3.67 3.35
CA LEU A 49 -7.70 -4.31 4.03
C LEU A 49 -7.90 -4.32 5.55
N GLU A 50 -8.20 -5.50 6.11
CA GLU A 50 -8.12 -5.75 7.55
C GLU A 50 -6.75 -6.28 7.94
N LEU A 51 -6.18 -5.68 8.99
CA LEU A 51 -4.92 -6.10 9.60
C LEU A 51 -5.19 -6.53 11.03
N ASN A 52 -4.52 -7.60 11.47
CA ASN A 52 -4.59 -8.02 12.87
C ASN A 52 -4.12 -6.90 13.82
N ASP A 53 -4.62 -6.93 15.06
CA ASP A 53 -4.35 -5.89 16.06
C ASP A 53 -2.87 -5.83 16.48
N ASP A 54 -2.13 -6.93 16.33
CA ASP A 54 -0.71 -7.04 16.67
C ASP A 54 0.23 -6.46 15.59
N VAL A 55 -0.29 -6.10 14.41
CA VAL A 55 0.50 -5.53 13.31
C VAL A 55 0.63 -4.01 13.47
N GLU A 56 1.82 -3.48 13.73
CA GLU A 56 2.05 -2.03 13.74
C GLU A 56 1.69 -1.43 12.36
N VAL A 57 0.89 -0.36 12.31
CA VAL A 57 0.69 0.41 11.07
C VAL A 57 1.55 1.67 11.11
N ARG A 58 2.53 1.75 10.22
CA ARG A 58 3.44 2.88 10.09
C ARG A 58 3.09 3.73 8.88
N VAL A 59 2.72 4.98 9.13
CA VAL A 59 2.31 5.92 8.09
C VAL A 59 3.49 6.82 7.71
N TRP A 60 3.77 6.90 6.41
CA TRP A 60 4.80 7.75 5.83
C TRP A 60 4.13 8.92 5.12
N ASP A 61 4.19 10.10 5.74
CA ASP A 61 3.69 11.33 5.15
C ASP A 61 4.78 12.02 4.31
N SER A 62 4.51 12.16 3.01
CA SER A 62 5.43 12.75 2.04
C SER A 62 5.37 14.28 2.09
N THR A 63 6.05 14.86 3.07
CA THR A 63 6.01 16.31 3.38
C THR A 63 7.17 17.13 2.79
N ALA A 64 8.18 16.47 2.21
CA ALA A 64 9.36 17.10 1.62
C ALA A 64 9.73 16.42 0.30
N GLU A 65 11.02 16.26 -0.01
CA GLU A 65 11.51 15.73 -1.29
C GLU A 65 11.48 14.20 -1.40
N LEU A 66 11.45 13.49 -0.27
CA LEU A 66 11.43 12.02 -0.29
C LEU A 66 10.13 11.51 -0.90
N ARG A 67 10.26 10.45 -1.70
CA ARG A 67 9.14 9.73 -2.33
C ARG A 67 9.24 8.27 -1.93
N TYR A 68 8.19 7.79 -1.26
CA TYR A 68 8.14 6.44 -0.73
C TYR A 68 7.34 5.53 -1.66
N LEU A 69 7.74 4.26 -1.70
CA LEU A 69 6.90 3.14 -2.10
C LEU A 69 7.01 2.07 -1.02
N VAL A 70 5.95 1.30 -0.85
CA VAL A 70 5.93 0.11 0.00
C VAL A 70 6.41 -1.07 -0.85
N LEU A 71 7.40 -1.82 -0.35
CA LEU A 71 7.71 -3.15 -0.87
C LEU A 71 6.80 -4.15 -0.14
N PRO A 72 5.78 -4.72 -0.81
CA PRO A 72 4.85 -5.62 -0.15
C PRO A 72 5.53 -6.94 0.24
N GLU A 73 4.99 -7.61 1.27
CA GLU A 73 5.41 -8.97 1.62
C GLU A 73 5.14 -9.92 0.44
N ARG A 74 6.11 -10.81 0.16
CA ARG A 74 5.92 -11.88 -0.82
C ARG A 74 4.82 -12.81 -0.34
N PRO A 75 3.77 -13.06 -1.14
CA PRO A 75 2.73 -13.98 -0.75
C PRO A 75 3.22 -15.43 -0.80
N ALA A 76 2.69 -16.26 0.10
CA ALA A 76 2.92 -17.70 0.09
C ALA A 76 2.41 -18.34 -1.21
N GLY A 77 2.99 -19.48 -1.60
CA GLY A 77 2.61 -20.18 -2.83
C GLY A 77 3.22 -19.58 -4.10
N THR A 78 4.19 -18.68 -3.95
CA THR A 78 4.96 -18.11 -5.06
C THR A 78 6.39 -18.61 -5.10
N GLU A 79 6.72 -19.66 -4.36
CA GLU A 79 8.07 -20.24 -4.32
C GLU A 79 8.50 -20.67 -5.73
N GLY A 80 9.73 -20.33 -6.12
CA GLY A 80 10.28 -20.65 -7.44
C GLY A 80 9.71 -19.84 -8.61
N TRP A 81 8.78 -18.90 -8.39
CA TRP A 81 8.29 -18.01 -9.44
C TRP A 81 9.38 -17.11 -10.00
N THR A 82 9.29 -16.81 -11.30
CA THR A 82 10.18 -15.84 -11.95
C THR A 82 9.86 -14.41 -11.53
N GLU A 83 10.76 -13.48 -11.85
CA GLU A 83 10.53 -12.05 -11.62
C GLU A 83 9.26 -11.56 -12.31
N GLU A 84 9.04 -11.94 -13.58
CA GLU A 84 7.87 -11.53 -14.36
C GLU A 84 6.57 -12.02 -13.72
N GLN A 85 6.56 -13.26 -13.20
CA GLN A 85 5.40 -13.83 -12.54
C GLN A 85 5.10 -13.11 -11.22
N LEU A 86 6.14 -12.76 -10.43
CA LEU A 86 5.98 -12.00 -9.19
C LEU A 86 5.53 -10.57 -9.45
N ALA A 87 6.13 -9.91 -10.45
CA ALA A 87 5.78 -8.55 -10.85
C ALA A 87 4.30 -8.44 -11.26
N ALA A 88 3.76 -9.45 -11.93
CA ALA A 88 2.35 -9.51 -12.31
C ALA A 88 1.38 -9.53 -11.10
N LEU A 89 1.83 -9.89 -9.90
CA LEU A 89 1.01 -9.87 -8.68
C LEU A 89 1.02 -8.51 -7.98
N VAL A 90 2.07 -7.72 -8.16
CA VAL A 90 2.25 -6.47 -7.43
C VAL A 90 1.37 -5.38 -8.03
N THR A 91 0.47 -4.85 -7.22
CA THR A 91 -0.43 -3.76 -7.63
C THR A 91 0.10 -2.42 -7.14
N ARG A 92 -0.32 -1.33 -7.81
CA ARG A 92 -0.06 0.04 -7.35
C ARG A 92 -0.52 0.25 -5.91
N ASP A 93 -1.71 -0.26 -5.58
CA ASP A 93 -2.32 -0.07 -4.27
C ASP A 93 -1.54 -0.83 -3.16
N ALA A 94 -0.95 -1.99 -3.50
CA ALA A 94 -0.01 -2.68 -2.62
C ALA A 94 1.29 -1.87 -2.41
N MET A 95 1.78 -1.18 -3.44
CA MET A 95 2.94 -0.30 -3.34
C MET A 95 2.67 1.06 -2.67
N VAL A 96 1.40 1.43 -2.46
CA VAL A 96 1.02 2.55 -1.57
C VAL A 96 0.80 2.05 -0.13
N GLY A 97 0.60 0.75 0.06
CA GLY A 97 0.33 0.14 1.35
C GLY A 97 -1.14 0.13 1.76
N VAL A 98 -2.07 0.29 0.81
CA VAL A 98 -3.52 0.19 1.07
C VAL A 98 -4.11 -1.17 0.69
N ALA A 99 -3.29 -2.05 0.11
CA ALA A 99 -3.63 -3.44 -0.17
C ALA A 99 -2.42 -4.34 0.15
N THR A 100 -2.67 -5.64 0.28
CA THR A 100 -1.62 -6.67 0.27
C THR A 100 -1.62 -7.36 -1.08
N VAL A 101 -0.52 -8.05 -1.42
CA VAL A 101 -0.51 -8.96 -2.55
C VAL A 101 -1.12 -10.28 -2.09
N PRO A 102 -2.29 -10.71 -2.60
CA PRO A 102 -2.90 -11.96 -2.16
C PRO A 102 -2.12 -13.16 -2.71
N PRO A 103 -2.17 -14.32 -2.03
CA PRO A 103 -1.65 -15.55 -2.60
C PRO A 103 -2.36 -15.90 -3.91
N PRO A 104 -1.66 -16.54 -4.86
CA PRO A 104 -2.27 -16.99 -6.11
C PRO A 104 -3.51 -17.83 -5.82
N LYS A 105 -4.60 -17.61 -6.57
CA LYS A 105 -5.77 -18.49 -6.49
C LYS A 105 -5.35 -19.88 -6.97
N VAL A 106 -5.31 -20.84 -6.06
CA VAL A 106 -5.19 -22.26 -6.43
C VAL A 106 -6.51 -22.62 -7.11
N ASN A 107 -6.48 -22.78 -8.43
CA ASN A 107 -7.62 -23.37 -9.14
C ASN A 107 -7.81 -24.79 -8.59
N ARG A 108 -8.88 -25.00 -7.82
CA ARG A 108 -9.40 -26.33 -7.50
C ARG A 108 -10.23 -26.84 -8.66
#